data_AF-A0A3B6DMW2-F1
#
_entry.id   AF-A0A3B6DMW2-F1
#
_cell.length_a   1.000
_cell.length_b   1.000
_cell.length_c   1.000
_cell.angle_alpha   90.00
_cell.angle_beta   90.00
_cell.angle_gamma   90.00
#
_symmetry.space_group_name_H-M   'P 1'
#
loop_
_entity.id
_entity.type
_entity.pdbx_description
1 polymer ?
#
loop_
_entity_poly.entity_id
_entity_poly.type
_entity_poly.pdbx_seq_one_letter_code
_entity_poly.pdbx_strand_id
1 'polypeptide(L)'
;MMRGKLWVRLAPFLSKRYVSSSSSPSCSAIQPWLFVGLGNPGEKYQSTRHNVGFDMIDAFADSQNISLTKNHFKALFGEGMVDGVPVLLAKPQTYINLSGESAGALAAYYKLPLHRVVVAYDDTDLPCGVLRLQPKGGYGRHNGLSG
;
A
#
# COMPACT_ATOMS: atom_id res chain seq x y z
N MET A 1 -22.92 28.45 34.09
CA MET A 1 -21.93 28.90 33.10
C MET A 1 -21.28 27.65 32.47
N MET A 2 -21.97 26.99 31.53
CA MET A 2 -21.62 26.84 30.10
C MET A 2 -20.19 26.37 29.79
N ARG A 3 -20.01 25.09 29.37
CA ARG A 3 -19.78 24.55 27.99
C ARG A 3 -18.27 24.33 27.75
N GLY A 4 -17.76 23.23 27.18
CA GLY A 4 -18.38 22.12 26.47
C GLY A 4 -17.41 20.95 26.29
N LYS A 5 -18.01 19.76 26.13
CA LYS A 5 -17.38 18.48 25.82
C LYS A 5 -17.10 18.43 24.31
N LEU A 6 -15.89 18.08 23.87
CA LEU A 6 -15.63 17.74 22.47
C LEU A 6 -15.40 16.22 22.37
N TRP A 7 -16.50 15.51 22.12
CA TRP A 7 -16.46 14.11 21.68
C TRP A 7 -16.26 14.13 20.16
N VAL A 8 -15.07 13.78 19.69
CA VAL A 8 -14.90 13.41 18.28
C VAL A 8 -15.49 12.02 18.12
N ARG A 9 -16.70 11.96 17.56
CA ARG A 9 -17.36 10.72 17.17
C ARG A 9 -16.56 10.07 16.04
N LEU A 10 -15.75 9.06 16.37
CA LEU A 10 -15.34 8.03 15.41
C LEU A 10 -16.60 7.27 14.99
N ALA A 11 -17.14 7.62 13.83
CA ALA A 11 -18.14 6.78 13.19
C ALA A 11 -17.46 5.46 12.82
N PRO A 12 -18.01 4.29 13.23
CA PRO A 12 -17.60 3.04 12.64
C PRO A 12 -18.17 3.06 11.22
N PHE A 13 -17.30 3.20 10.20
CA PHE A 13 -17.76 3.06 8.82
C PHE A 13 -18.14 1.59 8.59
N LEU A 14 -19.44 1.35 8.74
CA LEU A 14 -20.13 0.09 8.61
C LEU A 14 -19.92 -0.55 7.23
N SER A 15 -19.74 -1.87 7.29
CA SER A 15 -20.44 -2.82 6.43
C SER A 15 -20.12 -2.79 4.93
N LYS A 16 -19.19 -3.66 4.54
CA LYS A 16 -19.40 -4.69 3.51
C LYS A 16 -20.60 -4.42 2.57
N ARG A 17 -20.41 -3.62 1.52
CA ARG A 17 -21.23 -3.58 0.29
C ARG A 17 -20.52 -2.75 -0.78
N TYR A 18 -19.50 -3.32 -1.41
CA TYR A 18 -19.16 -2.92 -2.79
C TYR A 18 -20.10 -3.68 -3.72
N VAL A 19 -21.38 -3.28 -3.75
CA VAL A 19 -22.36 -3.83 -4.68
C VAL A 19 -22.01 -3.30 -6.06
N SER A 20 -21.62 -4.21 -6.95
CA SER A 20 -21.48 -3.93 -8.37
C SER A 20 -22.84 -4.10 -9.02
N SER A 21 -23.42 -3.03 -9.54
CA SER A 21 -24.46 -3.09 -10.58
C SER A 21 -24.46 -1.81 -11.42
N SER A 22 -24.16 -1.99 -12.71
CA SER A 22 -24.57 -1.20 -13.90
C SER A 22 -24.72 0.34 -13.83
N SER A 23 -23.82 1.00 -14.56
CA SER A 23 -23.98 2.22 -15.40
C SER A 23 -24.85 3.40 -14.93
N SER A 24 -24.19 4.45 -14.44
CA SER A 24 -24.44 5.88 -14.77
C SER A 24 -23.26 6.73 -14.23
N PRO A 25 -22.86 7.85 -14.88
CA PRO A 25 -21.72 8.63 -14.43
C PRO A 25 -22.19 9.63 -13.36
N SER A 26 -22.27 9.16 -12.11
CA SER A 26 -22.51 10.02 -10.96
C SER A 26 -21.24 10.07 -10.10
N CYS A 27 -20.70 11.28 -9.92
CA CYS A 27 -19.63 11.66 -9.00
C CYS A 27 -18.53 10.59 -8.81
N SER A 28 -17.45 10.66 -9.61
CA SER A 28 -16.31 9.73 -9.55
C SER A 28 -15.90 9.47 -8.10
N ALA A 29 -16.20 8.28 -7.58
CA ALA A 29 -15.78 7.88 -6.25
C ALA A 29 -14.26 8.01 -6.19
N ILE A 30 -13.73 8.69 -5.16
CA ILE A 30 -12.29 8.86 -4.99
C ILE A 30 -11.69 7.47 -4.81
N GLN A 31 -10.93 7.01 -5.81
CA GLN A 31 -10.27 5.71 -5.76
C GLN A 31 -9.08 5.78 -4.78
N PRO A 32 -8.88 4.74 -3.95
CA PRO A 32 -7.73 4.71 -3.06
C PRO A 32 -6.42 4.60 -3.84
N TRP A 33 -5.33 5.05 -3.20
CA TRP A 33 -3.98 4.62 -3.57
C TRP A 33 -3.59 3.39 -2.77
N LEU A 34 -2.87 2.47 -3.40
CA LEU A 34 -2.23 1.34 -2.74
C LEU A 34 -0.72 1.54 -2.74
N PHE A 35 -0.12 1.65 -1.57
CA PHE A 35 1.32 1.68 -1.36
C PHE A 35 1.77 0.32 -0.84
N VAL A 36 2.68 -0.32 -1.57
CA VAL A 36 3.23 -1.64 -1.24
C VAL A 36 4.74 -1.50 -1.00
N GLY A 37 5.19 -1.90 0.18
CA GLY A 37 6.62 -2.01 0.48
C GLY A 37 7.08 -3.44 0.28
N LEU A 38 8.09 -3.67 -0.55
CA LEU A 38 8.71 -4.99 -0.70
C LEU A 38 9.76 -5.24 0.40
N GLY A 39 9.89 -6.50 0.80
CA GLY A 39 10.79 -6.93 1.85
C GLY A 39 10.54 -8.39 2.23
N ASN A 40 11.34 -8.90 3.17
CA ASN A 40 11.17 -10.23 3.75
C ASN A 40 10.72 -10.13 5.22
N PRO A 41 9.77 -10.99 5.66
CA PRO A 41 9.28 -11.03 7.04
C PRO A 41 10.26 -11.74 7.97
N GLY A 42 10.27 -11.31 9.24
CA GLY A 42 11.06 -11.91 10.31
C GLY A 42 12.26 -11.06 10.74
N GLU A 43 12.65 -11.20 12.00
CA GLU A 43 13.68 -10.36 12.65
C GLU A 43 15.02 -10.37 11.92
N LYS A 44 15.43 -11.51 11.36
CA LYS A 44 16.69 -11.66 10.62
C LYS A 44 16.81 -10.78 9.36
N TYR A 45 15.71 -10.22 8.86
CA TYR A 45 15.72 -9.35 7.68
C TYR A 45 15.52 -7.87 8.01
N GLN A 46 15.25 -7.54 9.28
CA GLN A 46 15.12 -6.16 9.72
C GLN A 46 16.42 -5.41 9.45
N SER A 47 16.30 -4.15 9.02
CA SER A 47 17.44 -3.27 8.69
C SER A 47 18.36 -3.79 7.57
N THR A 48 17.92 -4.77 6.77
CA THR A 48 18.64 -5.16 5.55
C THR A 48 18.23 -4.23 4.39
N ARG A 49 19.11 -4.04 3.40
CA ARG A 49 18.81 -3.20 2.22
C ARG A 49 17.54 -3.67 1.50
N HIS A 50 17.32 -4.98 1.43
CA HIS A 50 16.13 -5.59 0.82
C HIS A 50 14.82 -5.29 1.56
N ASN A 51 14.87 -4.76 2.78
CA ASN A 51 13.68 -4.39 3.56
C ASN A 51 13.41 -2.88 3.54
N VAL A 52 14.15 -2.07 2.76
CA VAL A 52 13.91 -0.62 2.68
C VAL A 52 12.49 -0.27 2.24
N GLY A 53 11.84 -1.14 1.45
CA GLY A 53 10.44 -0.99 1.08
C GLY A 53 9.50 -1.10 2.29
N PHE A 54 9.76 -2.01 3.22
CA PHE A 54 9.03 -2.08 4.49
C PHE A 54 9.28 -0.84 5.34
N ASP A 55 10.55 -0.42 5.45
CA ASP A 55 10.93 0.76 6.24
C ASP A 55 10.24 2.03 5.72
N MET A 56 10.11 2.18 4.39
CA MET A 56 9.36 3.28 3.77
C MET A 56 7.88 3.25 4.16
N ILE A 57 7.24 2.08 4.15
CA ILE A 57 5.83 1.96 4.52
C ILE A 57 5.63 2.26 6.01
N ASP A 58 6.55 1.82 6.87
CA ASP A 58 6.50 2.12 8.30
C ASP A 58 6.65 3.63 8.56
N ALA A 59 7.66 4.26 7.96
CA ALA A 59 7.86 5.71 8.08
C ALA A 59 6.66 6.51 7.53
N PHE A 60 6.08 6.07 6.41
CA PHE A 60 4.89 6.72 5.85
C PHE A 60 3.67 6.54 6.75
N ALA A 61 3.42 5.31 7.22
CA ALA A 61 2.34 4.99 8.14
C ALA A 61 2.41 5.85 9.41
N ASP A 62 3.60 5.94 10.02
CA ASP A 62 3.84 6.76 11.21
C ASP A 62 3.58 8.25 10.94
N SER A 63 4.09 8.78 9.82
CA SER A 63 3.89 10.18 9.44
C SER A 63 2.41 10.56 9.25
N GLN A 64 1.58 9.59 8.85
CA GLN A 64 0.16 9.77 8.58
C GLN A 64 -0.74 9.24 9.70
N ASN A 65 -0.16 8.75 10.82
CA ASN A 65 -0.88 8.10 11.92
C ASN A 65 -1.77 6.91 11.48
N ILE A 66 -1.27 6.09 10.55
CA ILE A 66 -1.97 4.91 10.03
C ILE A 66 -1.44 3.66 10.72
N SER A 67 -2.31 2.89 11.37
CA SER A 67 -1.90 1.64 12.03
C SER A 67 -1.87 0.46 11.06
N LEU A 68 -0.74 -0.25 11.00
CA LEU A 68 -0.53 -1.48 10.21
C LEU A 68 -0.83 -2.75 11.02
N THR A 69 -2.05 -2.87 11.57
CA THR A 69 -2.41 -3.94 12.51
C THR A 69 -3.19 -5.09 11.89
N LYS A 70 -3.69 -4.92 10.66
CA LYS A 70 -4.51 -5.94 10.00
C LYS A 70 -3.62 -6.91 9.24
N ASN A 71 -4.06 -8.17 9.15
CA ASN A 71 -3.54 -9.11 8.18
C ASN A 71 -4.54 -9.23 7.04
N HIS A 72 -4.12 -8.90 5.82
CA HIS A 72 -4.98 -8.94 4.64
C HIS A 72 -4.19 -9.42 3.43
N PHE A 73 -4.67 -10.47 2.75
CA PHE A 73 -3.99 -11.06 1.58
C PHE A 73 -2.49 -11.34 1.81
N LYS A 74 -2.15 -11.99 2.94
CA LYS A 74 -0.75 -12.25 3.33
C LYS A 74 0.11 -10.99 3.50
N ALA A 75 -0.47 -9.83 3.80
CA ALA A 75 0.26 -8.59 4.13
C ALA A 75 -0.13 -8.07 5.51
N LEU A 76 0.85 -7.45 6.20
CA LEU A 76 0.56 -6.47 7.24
C LEU A 76 -0.02 -5.24 6.56
N PHE A 77 -1.17 -4.79 7.03
CA PHE A 77 -2.06 -3.91 6.27
C PHE A 77 -2.66 -2.82 7.15
N GLY A 78 -2.78 -1.63 6.57
CA GLY A 78 -3.43 -0.47 7.18
C GLY A 78 -4.19 0.35 6.16
N GLU A 79 -5.18 1.10 6.64
CA GLU A 79 -6.03 1.97 5.83
C GLU A 79 -6.09 3.33 6.50
N GLY A 80 -6.03 4.39 5.71
CA GLY A 80 -6.08 5.76 6.21
C GLY A 80 -6.53 6.75 5.16
N MET A 81 -6.39 8.03 5.50
CA MET A 81 -6.72 9.16 4.63
C MET A 81 -5.56 10.14 4.62
N VAL A 82 -5.14 10.55 3.44
CA VAL A 82 -4.12 11.60 3.24
C VAL A 82 -4.74 12.67 2.36
N ASP A 83 -4.85 13.89 2.85
CA ASP A 83 -5.44 15.03 2.14
C ASP A 83 -6.82 14.73 1.51
N GLY A 84 -7.66 13.98 2.23
CA GLY A 84 -8.99 13.59 1.76
C GLY A 84 -9.00 12.45 0.72
N VAL A 85 -7.86 11.84 0.42
CA VAL A 85 -7.73 10.69 -0.46
C VAL A 85 -7.51 9.41 0.36
N PRO A 86 -8.29 8.35 0.12
CA PRO A 86 -8.07 7.06 0.79
C PRO A 86 -6.72 6.45 0.40
N VAL A 87 -6.00 5.91 1.37
CA VAL A 87 -4.74 5.21 1.16
C VAL A 87 -4.76 3.84 1.83
N LEU A 88 -4.22 2.86 1.13
CA LEU A 88 -4.03 1.48 1.58
C LEU A 88 -2.53 1.23 1.67
N LEU A 89 -2.06 0.76 2.82
CA LEU A 89 -0.65 0.46 3.05
C LEU A 89 -0.49 -1.04 3.24
N ALA A 90 0.48 -1.63 2.54
CA ALA A 90 0.72 -3.07 2.58
C ALA A 90 2.21 -3.41 2.68
N LYS A 91 2.54 -4.30 3.61
CA LYS A 91 3.83 -5.00 3.69
C LYS A 91 3.58 -6.50 3.52
N PRO A 92 3.72 -7.07 2.31
CA PRO A 92 3.57 -8.50 2.06
C PRO A 92 4.41 -9.32 3.04
N GLN A 93 3.79 -10.12 3.89
CA GLN A 93 4.43 -11.08 4.80
C GLN A 93 4.74 -12.40 4.08
N THR A 94 5.00 -12.32 2.79
CA THR A 94 5.56 -13.39 1.96
C THR A 94 7.07 -13.20 1.86
N TYR A 95 7.79 -14.12 1.24
CA TYR A 95 9.12 -13.79 0.74
C TYR A 95 9.04 -12.82 -0.44
N ILE A 96 10.08 -12.00 -0.63
CA ILE A 96 10.11 -10.92 -1.64
C ILE A 96 9.86 -11.43 -3.07
N ASN A 97 10.33 -12.63 -3.38
CA ASN A 97 10.10 -13.30 -4.67
C ASN A 97 8.63 -13.72 -4.89
N LEU A 98 7.82 -13.74 -3.83
CA LEU A 98 6.40 -14.11 -3.85
C LEU A 98 5.48 -12.92 -3.54
N SER A 99 6.01 -11.69 -3.45
CA SER A 99 5.21 -10.51 -3.10
C SER A 99 4.06 -10.23 -4.08
N GLY A 100 4.16 -10.70 -5.33
CA GLY A 100 3.07 -10.64 -6.31
C GLY A 100 1.80 -11.36 -5.88
N GLU A 101 1.90 -12.46 -5.11
CA GLU A 101 0.73 -13.18 -4.59
C GLU A 101 -0.09 -12.35 -3.60
N SER A 102 0.57 -11.43 -2.89
CA SER A 102 -0.05 -10.56 -1.91
C SER A 102 -0.50 -9.25 -2.56
N ALA A 103 0.43 -8.53 -3.18
CA ALA A 103 0.19 -7.23 -3.79
C ALA A 103 -0.82 -7.30 -4.95
N GLY A 104 -0.71 -8.33 -5.80
CA GLY A 104 -1.64 -8.55 -6.90
C GLY A 104 -3.05 -8.87 -6.41
N ALA A 105 -3.17 -9.69 -5.36
CA ALA A 105 -4.47 -10.02 -4.77
C ALA A 105 -5.15 -8.79 -4.12
N LEU A 106 -4.37 -7.93 -3.44
CA LEU A 106 -4.86 -6.66 -2.91
C LEU A 106 -5.38 -5.73 -4.02
N ALA A 107 -4.57 -5.50 -5.06
CA ALA A 107 -4.96 -4.63 -6.17
C ALA A 107 -6.24 -5.15 -6.87
N ALA A 108 -6.34 -6.47 -7.08
CA ALA A 108 -7.52 -7.09 -7.67
C ALA A 108 -8.76 -6.97 -6.76
N TYR A 109 -8.61 -7.20 -5.45
CA TYR A 109 -9.72 -7.12 -4.49
C TYR A 109 -10.33 -5.72 -4.43
N TYR A 110 -9.49 -4.69 -4.38
CA TYR A 110 -9.90 -3.28 -4.38
C TYR A 110 -10.18 -2.72 -5.78
N LYS A 111 -10.08 -3.55 -6.83
CA LYS A 111 -10.31 -3.19 -8.24
C LYS A 111 -9.49 -1.97 -8.68
N LEU A 112 -8.23 -1.90 -8.24
CA LEU A 112 -7.37 -0.76 -8.50
C LEU A 112 -6.72 -0.83 -9.88
N PRO A 113 -6.77 0.25 -10.67
CA PRO A 113 -5.96 0.33 -11.87
C PRO A 113 -4.47 0.47 -11.48
N LEU A 114 -3.56 0.01 -12.33
CA LEU A 114 -2.12 0.02 -12.04
C LEU A 114 -1.57 1.42 -11.71
N HIS A 115 -2.13 2.48 -12.28
CA HIS A 115 -1.71 3.85 -11.99
C HIS A 115 -2.10 4.35 -10.58
N ARG A 116 -2.81 3.53 -9.79
CA ARG A 116 -3.13 3.77 -8.38
C ARG A 116 -2.30 2.89 -7.44
N VAL A 117 -1.34 2.13 -7.96
CA VAL A 117 -0.47 1.25 -7.19
C VAL A 117 0.95 1.79 -7.23
N VAL A 118 1.54 1.99 -6.06
CA VAL A 118 2.94 2.41 -5.87
C VAL A 118 3.66 1.28 -5.15
N VAL A 119 4.78 0.84 -5.71
CA VAL A 119 5.61 -0.22 -5.13
C VAL A 119 6.97 0.37 -4.76
N ALA A 120 7.36 0.24 -3.50
CA ALA A 120 8.64 0.65 -2.95
C ALA A 120 9.55 -0.56 -2.74
N TYR A 121 10.77 -0.51 -3.24
CA TYR A 121 11.75 -1.59 -3.17
C TYR A 121 13.17 -1.01 -3.29
N ASP A 122 14.19 -1.80 -2.96
CA ASP A 122 15.59 -1.42 -3.13
C ASP A 122 16.05 -1.57 -4.58
N ASP A 123 16.83 -0.59 -5.05
CA ASP A 123 17.46 -0.63 -6.37
C ASP A 123 18.98 -0.59 -6.20
N THR A 124 19.67 -1.65 -6.61
CA THR A 124 21.13 -1.76 -6.51
C THR A 124 21.87 -0.85 -7.49
N ASP A 125 21.19 -0.38 -8.54
CA ASP A 125 21.77 0.51 -9.54
C ASP A 125 21.75 1.98 -9.10
N LEU A 126 21.04 2.29 -8.01
CA LEU A 126 21.00 3.64 -7.43
C LEU A 126 22.06 3.81 -6.34
N PRO A 127 22.75 4.97 -6.29
CA PRO A 127 23.57 5.32 -5.14
C PRO A 127 22.74 5.34 -3.85
N CYS A 128 23.36 4.99 -2.73
CA CYS A 128 22.69 4.99 -1.43
C CYS A 128 22.10 6.38 -1.12
N GLY A 129 20.85 6.42 -0.66
CA GLY A 129 20.13 7.65 -0.34
C GLY A 129 19.45 8.32 -1.54
N VAL A 130 19.62 7.81 -2.75
CA VAL A 130 18.94 8.32 -3.95
C VAL A 130 17.60 7.61 -4.13
N LEU A 131 16.53 8.39 -4.24
CA LEU A 131 15.19 7.89 -4.57
C LEU A 131 14.85 8.22 -6.03
N ARG A 132 14.21 7.27 -6.71
CA ARG A 132 13.74 7.44 -8.09
C ARG A 132 12.30 6.98 -8.22
N LEU A 133 11.41 7.89 -8.63
CA LEU A 133 10.03 7.54 -8.99
C LEU A 133 9.96 7.19 -10.49
N GLN A 134 9.40 6.02 -10.81
CA GLN A 134 9.28 5.54 -12.19
C GLN A 134 7.81 5.19 -12.50
N PRO A 135 7.15 5.86 -13.47
CA PRO A 135 5.75 5.58 -13.82
C PRO A 135 5.53 4.20 -14.44
N LYS A 136 6.58 3.62 -15.00
CA LYS A 136 6.62 2.27 -15.58
C LYS A 136 7.96 1.65 -15.22
N GLY A 137 7.96 0.62 -14.39
CA GLY A 137 9.14 -0.19 -14.14
C GLY A 137 9.28 -1.25 -15.23
N GLY A 138 10.20 -1.04 -16.16
CA GLY A 138 10.79 -2.15 -16.90
C GLY A 138 11.87 -2.78 -16.02
N TYR A 139 11.85 -4.11 -15.87
CA TYR A 139 12.91 -4.86 -15.20
C TYR A 139 14.25 -4.52 -15.86
N GLY A 140 15.11 -3.78 -15.16
CA GLY A 140 16.44 -3.42 -15.63
C GLY A 140 17.39 -4.62 -15.59
N ARG A 141 17.33 -5.51 -16.58
CA ARG A 141 18.45 -6.25 -17.21
C ARG A 141 17.94 -7.30 -18.22
N HIS A 142 18.27 -7.05 -19.50
CA HIS A 142 18.50 -7.99 -20.61
C HIS A 142 17.72 -9.33 -20.70
N ASN A 143 16.90 -9.40 -21.75
CA ASN A 143 16.56 -10.51 -22.66
C ASN A 143 16.30 -11.93 -22.08
N GLY A 144 15.05 -12.36 -22.24
CA GLY A 144 14.73 -13.74 -22.62
C GLY A 144 13.57 -14.37 -21.85
N LEU A 145 12.46 -14.59 -22.57
CA LEU A 145 11.39 -15.56 -22.29
C LEU A 145 10.44 -15.19 -21.13
N SER A 146 9.13 -15.45 -21.12
CA SER A 146 8.10 -15.87 -22.08
C SER A 146 6.82 -16.01 -21.25
N GLY A 147 5.66 -15.68 -21.82
CA GLY A 147 4.34 -16.18 -21.36
C GLY A 147 3.50 -15.20 -20.57
#